data_AF-A0A7Y5A094-F1
#
_entry.id   AF-A0A7Y5A094-F1
#
_cell.length_a   1.000
_cell.length_b   1.000
_cell.length_c   1.000
_cell.angle_alpha   90.00
_cell.angle_beta   90.00
_cell.angle_gamma   90.00
#
_symmetry.space_group_name_H-M   'P 1'
#
loop_
_entity.id
_entity.type
_entity.pdbx_description
1 polymer ?
#
loop_
_entity_poly.entity_id
_entity_poly.type
_entity_poly.pdbx_seq_one_letter_code
_entity_poly.pdbx_strand_id
1 'polypeptide(L)'
;MIRIFLSFIKWIFLSAFGLYFLFVASNWGDEDLKPEVQAILNWHSPAAQDDNGYLILLGMGAPFDQDALQVGKAKLAENVARFEAARKTRTIPPVQNEVSAFIPYQETAGLQDYLCRYNQAENCVEFYLKHDSDVVKQVIASQEVLLARFAALKASNQFAEISVPMSGIDFSGISAYLVAIELEYMQAAQGIAAGNENAAIQRLVDNALYNRAMLKNSTTQGTRAMILSMVEQDVRILSELMAKYPALAKLYKQQFSPLLNPIFTSEYTLEAPFINDRTDSVLMFNLTLDATKVLKRHAQLSFFDKLKGVNFQPNATLNFLYELKTLRLKLAKTNAQQIDAVKAQVEVEKKSLLGFGYKPYYFKNSIGKILVTTFDVSGLLDDFEAFHDLEGYMRLVRLQLDFLQAGNTKIDLERLLAEYPDPYTNKPMRIDSNEGVLVFKGRSHSQKNVYQVAVAPII
;
A
#
# COMPACT_ATOMS: atom_id res chain seq x y z
N MET A 1 6.54 -30.83 60.85
CA MET A 1 6.02 -29.74 59.99
C MET A 1 7.13 -28.82 59.46
N ILE A 2 7.96 -28.21 60.33
CA ILE A 2 9.06 -27.29 59.94
C ILE A 2 10.06 -27.91 58.93
N ARG A 3 10.48 -29.17 59.13
CA ARG A 3 11.43 -29.85 58.24
C ARG A 3 10.90 -30.09 56.81
N ILE A 4 9.60 -30.35 56.69
CA ILE A 4 8.92 -30.53 55.40
C ILE A 4 8.83 -29.19 54.67
N PHE A 5 8.46 -28.13 55.39
CA PHE A 5 8.39 -26.77 54.87
C PHE A 5 9.76 -26.26 54.36
N LEU A 6 10.83 -26.48 55.13
CA LEU A 6 12.19 -26.12 54.71
C LEU A 6 12.67 -26.92 53.48
N SER A 7 12.31 -28.21 53.39
CA SER A 7 12.61 -29.03 52.21
C SER A 7 11.88 -28.51 50.96
N PHE A 8 10.60 -28.16 51.11
CA PHE A 8 9.81 -27.57 50.03
C PHE A 8 10.40 -26.24 49.54
N ILE A 9 10.75 -25.33 50.47
CA ILE A 9 11.42 -24.06 50.15
C ILE A 9 12.73 -24.32 49.41
N LYS A 10 13.56 -25.26 49.88
CA LYS A 10 14.82 -25.61 49.23
C LYS A 10 14.60 -26.06 47.79
N TRP A 11 13.60 -26.92 47.53
CA TRP A 11 13.29 -27.36 46.17
C TRP A 11 12.81 -26.22 45.28
N ILE A 12 12.00 -25.29 45.79
CA ILE A 12 11.61 -24.09 45.04
C ILE A 12 12.83 -23.26 44.66
N PHE A 13 13.72 -22.96 45.60
CA PHE A 13 14.94 -22.18 45.30
C PHE A 13 15.86 -22.91 44.32
N LEU A 14 16.05 -24.22 44.47
CA LEU A 14 16.89 -25.00 43.55
C LEU A 14 16.30 -25.04 42.13
N SER A 15 14.97 -25.14 42.03
CA SER A 15 14.26 -25.13 40.76
C SER A 15 14.32 -23.74 40.11
N ALA A 16 14.10 -22.67 40.89
CA ALA A 16 14.20 -21.30 40.42
C ALA A 16 15.63 -20.97 39.95
N PHE A 17 16.65 -21.39 40.70
CA PHE A 17 18.05 -21.18 40.32
C PHE A 17 18.44 -22.03 39.10
N GLY A 18 17.96 -23.27 39.01
CA GLY A 18 18.15 -24.12 37.83
C GLY A 18 17.50 -23.53 36.57
N LEU A 19 16.26 -23.04 36.67
CA LEU A 19 15.56 -22.34 35.59
C LEU A 19 16.27 -21.05 35.19
N TYR A 20 16.76 -20.27 36.17
CA TYR A 20 17.54 -19.06 35.91
C TYR A 20 18.87 -19.37 35.21
N PHE A 21 19.57 -20.43 35.64
CA PHE A 21 20.80 -20.84 34.98
C PHE A 21 20.56 -21.30 33.55
N LEU A 22 19.51 -22.12 33.31
CA LEU A 22 19.09 -22.52 31.96
C LEU A 22 18.73 -21.30 31.10
N PHE A 23 18.05 -20.32 31.69
CA PHE A 23 17.70 -19.07 31.04
C PHE A 23 18.93 -18.28 30.60
N VAL A 24 19.91 -18.10 31.50
CA VAL A 24 21.18 -17.41 31.20
C VAL A 24 22.00 -18.20 30.18
N ALA A 25 22.10 -19.52 30.33
CA ALA A 25 22.84 -20.39 29.41
C ALA A 25 22.24 -20.36 27.98
N SER A 26 20.91 -20.39 27.85
CA SER A 26 20.20 -20.28 26.56
C SER A 26 20.39 -18.92 25.88
N ASN A 27 20.81 -17.91 26.62
CA ASN A 27 20.96 -16.53 26.16
C ASN A 27 22.42 -16.05 26.17
N TRP A 28 23.37 -16.95 26.45
CA TRP A 28 24.78 -16.61 26.68
C TRP A 28 25.49 -16.06 25.42
N GLY A 29 25.04 -16.45 24.24
CA GLY A 29 25.56 -15.97 22.95
C GLY A 29 24.44 -15.52 22.02
N ASP A 30 24.72 -14.46 21.27
CA ASP A 30 23.90 -14.07 20.12
C ASP A 30 24.10 -15.10 19.00
N GLU A 31 23.10 -15.21 18.13
CA GLU A 31 23.18 -16.06 16.94
C GLU A 31 23.98 -15.36 15.85
N ASP A 32 24.52 -16.14 14.92
CA ASP A 32 25.07 -15.55 13.70
C ASP A 32 23.92 -14.96 12.87
N LEU A 33 24.23 -13.86 12.16
CA LEU A 33 23.29 -13.32 11.18
C LEU A 33 23.08 -14.35 10.08
N LYS A 34 21.82 -14.54 9.69
CA LYS A 34 21.50 -15.33 8.51
C LYS A 34 22.10 -14.67 7.26
N PRO A 35 22.56 -15.45 6.26
CA PRO A 35 23.12 -14.90 5.03
C PRO A 35 22.19 -13.90 4.32
N GLU A 36 20.87 -14.14 4.35
CA GLU A 36 19.86 -13.27 3.74
C GLU A 36 19.74 -11.93 4.47
N VAL A 37 19.86 -11.94 5.81
CA VAL A 37 19.87 -10.71 6.62
C VAL A 37 21.16 -9.94 6.37
N GLN A 38 22.29 -10.62 6.30
CA GLN A 38 23.57 -10.01 5.95
C GLN A 38 23.53 -9.34 4.57
N ALA A 39 22.87 -9.96 3.59
CA ALA A 39 22.67 -9.39 2.26
C ALA A 39 21.83 -8.10 2.32
N ILE A 40 20.75 -8.09 3.10
CA ILE A 40 19.93 -6.88 3.32
C ILE A 40 20.76 -5.77 3.97
N LEU A 41 21.56 -6.08 4.99
CA LEU A 41 22.41 -5.09 5.66
C LEU A 41 23.50 -4.50 4.74
N ASN A 42 23.82 -5.18 3.65
CA ASN A 42 24.73 -4.76 2.59
C ASN A 42 24.00 -4.11 1.40
N TRP A 43 22.76 -3.63 1.59
CA TRP A 43 22.01 -2.92 0.55
C TRP A 43 22.76 -1.69 0.03
N HIS A 44 22.57 -1.41 -1.26
CA HIS A 44 23.01 -0.21 -1.95
C HIS A 44 21.89 0.26 -2.86
N SER A 45 21.79 1.58 -3.07
CA SER A 45 20.81 2.13 -4.01
C SER A 45 21.06 1.56 -5.42
N PRO A 46 20.01 1.06 -6.10
CA PRO A 46 20.08 0.82 -7.54
C PRO A 46 20.48 2.10 -8.28
N ALA A 47 21.11 1.94 -9.44
CA ALA A 47 21.37 3.06 -10.33
C ALA A 47 20.03 3.65 -10.82
N ALA A 48 19.88 4.96 -10.70
CA ALA A 48 18.75 5.65 -11.29
C ALA A 48 18.86 5.61 -12.81
N GLN A 49 17.74 5.34 -13.49
CA GLN A 49 17.66 5.41 -14.95
C GLN A 49 17.18 6.80 -15.36
N ASP A 50 17.71 7.32 -16.46
CA ASP A 50 17.50 8.72 -16.86
C ASP A 50 16.06 9.04 -17.26
N ASP A 51 15.35 8.07 -17.83
CA ASP A 51 13.93 8.15 -18.19
C ASP A 51 13.13 7.19 -17.31
N ASN A 52 12.82 7.62 -16.09
CA ASN A 52 12.06 6.84 -15.12
C ASN A 52 10.95 7.70 -14.51
N GLY A 53 9.69 7.32 -14.74
CA GLY A 53 8.52 8.00 -14.22
C GLY A 53 8.52 8.14 -12.70
N TYR A 54 9.18 7.25 -11.96
CA TYR A 54 9.32 7.41 -10.51
C TYR A 54 10.05 8.71 -10.12
N LEU A 55 11.04 9.13 -10.90
CA LEU A 55 11.77 10.38 -10.65
C LEU A 55 10.88 11.59 -10.95
N ILE A 56 10.10 11.54 -12.04
CA ILE A 56 9.11 12.59 -12.34
C ILE A 56 8.08 12.67 -11.20
N LEU A 57 7.59 11.53 -10.71
CA LEU A 57 6.66 11.47 -9.57
C LEU A 57 7.26 12.16 -8.33
N LEU A 58 8.50 11.83 -7.94
CA LEU A 58 9.19 12.47 -6.80
C LEU A 58 9.30 14.01 -6.95
N GLY A 59 9.43 14.49 -8.19
CA GLY A 59 9.55 15.90 -8.52
C GLY A 59 8.26 16.58 -8.97
N MET A 60 7.08 15.94 -8.91
CA MET A 60 5.84 16.56 -9.40
C MET A 60 5.49 17.86 -8.68
N GLY A 61 5.86 17.98 -7.40
CA GLY A 61 5.72 19.19 -6.59
C GLY A 61 6.83 20.23 -6.77
N ALA A 62 7.68 20.13 -7.80
CA ALA A 62 8.78 21.08 -8.03
C ALA A 62 8.31 22.53 -8.29
N PRO A 63 9.13 23.57 -8.03
CA PRO A 63 8.85 24.96 -8.42
C PRO A 63 8.44 25.07 -9.89
N PHE A 64 7.49 25.95 -10.23
CA PHE A 64 6.91 26.01 -11.58
C PHE A 64 7.96 26.24 -12.68
N ASP A 65 9.06 26.89 -12.35
CA ASP A 65 10.22 27.18 -13.22
C ASP A 65 11.25 26.04 -13.27
N GLN A 66 11.03 24.93 -12.57
CA GLN A 66 11.94 23.81 -12.48
C GLN A 66 11.38 22.54 -13.15
N ASP A 67 12.29 21.80 -13.77
CA ASP A 67 12.02 20.50 -14.38
C ASP A 67 11.78 19.43 -13.29
N ALA A 68 10.64 18.75 -13.36
CA ALA A 68 10.24 17.76 -12.37
C ALA A 68 11.22 16.57 -12.32
N LEU A 69 11.76 16.14 -13.47
CA LEU A 69 12.71 15.03 -13.52
C LEU A 69 14.03 15.39 -12.82
N GLN A 70 14.59 16.59 -13.07
CA GLN A 70 15.80 17.04 -12.38
C GLN A 70 15.60 17.18 -10.87
N VAL A 71 14.46 17.73 -10.44
CA VAL A 71 14.14 17.83 -9.00
C VAL A 71 14.00 16.45 -8.37
N GLY A 72 13.34 15.51 -9.05
CA GLY A 72 13.23 14.12 -8.61
C GLY A 72 14.60 13.43 -8.47
N LYS A 73 15.50 13.61 -9.43
CA LYS A 73 16.89 13.12 -9.37
C LYS A 73 17.64 13.69 -8.16
N ALA A 74 17.52 14.99 -7.92
CA ALA A 74 18.14 15.66 -6.78
C ALA A 74 17.60 15.12 -5.44
N LYS A 75 16.28 14.96 -5.32
CA LYS A 75 15.64 14.38 -4.12
C LYS A 75 16.08 12.94 -3.86
N LEU A 76 16.14 12.10 -4.90
CA LEU A 76 16.63 10.73 -4.74
C LEU A 76 18.10 10.71 -4.28
N ALA A 77 18.95 11.52 -4.90
CA ALA A 77 20.36 11.63 -4.52
C ALA A 77 20.52 12.09 -3.06
N GLU A 78 19.72 13.07 -2.62
CA GLU A 78 19.69 13.51 -1.22
C GLU A 78 19.27 12.38 -0.28
N ASN A 79 18.18 11.66 -0.59
CA ASN A 79 17.70 10.55 0.24
C ASN A 79 18.75 9.43 0.36
N VAL A 80 19.40 9.07 -0.75
CA VAL A 80 20.49 8.08 -0.76
C VAL A 80 21.68 8.56 0.07
N ALA A 81 22.12 9.82 -0.10
CA ALA A 81 23.21 10.40 0.68
C ALA A 81 22.89 10.43 2.18
N ARG A 82 21.65 10.78 2.54
CA ARG A 82 21.14 10.78 3.92
C ARG A 82 21.15 9.38 4.52
N PHE A 83 20.74 8.37 3.74
CA PHE A 83 20.80 6.97 4.15
C PHE A 83 22.22 6.46 4.38
N GLU A 84 23.14 6.77 3.47
CA GLU A 84 24.55 6.41 3.65
C GLU A 84 25.18 7.14 4.85
N ALA A 85 24.82 8.40 5.08
CA ALA A 85 25.21 9.13 6.29
C ALA A 85 24.63 8.47 7.55
N ALA A 86 23.36 8.04 7.53
CA ALA A 86 22.73 7.36 8.66
C ALA A 86 23.41 6.02 9.00
N ARG A 87 23.80 5.25 7.98
CA ARG A 87 24.57 4.00 8.17
C ARG A 87 25.93 4.24 8.83
N LYS A 88 26.64 5.29 8.39
CA LYS A 88 27.96 5.65 8.92
C LYS A 88 27.89 6.19 10.36
N THR A 89 26.94 7.09 10.60
CA THR A 89 26.82 7.82 11.89
C THR A 89 25.97 7.09 12.92
N ARG A 90 25.16 6.10 12.50
CA ARG A 90 24.15 5.41 13.31
C ARG A 90 23.10 6.36 13.91
N THR A 91 22.84 7.47 13.23
CA THR A 91 21.82 8.46 13.57
C THR A 91 21.11 8.88 12.30
N ILE A 92 19.78 9.00 12.32
CA ILE A 92 19.03 9.52 11.18
C ILE A 92 19.26 11.03 11.12
N PRO A 93 19.94 11.57 10.10
CA PRO A 93 20.12 13.01 9.96
C PRO A 93 18.74 13.67 9.82
N PRO A 94 18.55 14.89 10.35
CA PRO A 94 17.35 15.65 10.06
C PRO A 94 17.23 15.86 8.55
N VAL A 95 16.00 16.01 8.07
CA VAL A 95 15.75 16.44 6.69
C VAL A 95 16.39 17.81 6.52
N GLN A 96 17.45 17.91 5.69
CA GLN A 96 18.28 19.12 5.64
C GLN A 96 17.55 20.29 4.99
N ASN A 97 16.53 20.03 4.18
CA ASN A 97 15.71 21.04 3.54
C ASN A 97 14.22 20.65 3.59
N GLU A 98 13.58 20.82 4.74
CA GLU A 98 12.11 21.00 4.81
C GLU A 98 11.68 22.38 4.28
N VAL A 99 12.43 22.98 3.34
CA VAL A 99 11.90 24.04 2.48
C VAL A 99 10.97 23.35 1.48
N SER A 100 9.87 22.83 2.01
CA SER A 100 8.51 23.22 1.67
C SER A 100 8.42 24.52 0.85
N ALA A 101 9.00 24.51 -0.36
CA ALA A 101 8.23 24.97 -1.49
C ALA A 101 7.16 23.89 -1.73
N PHE A 102 6.25 23.77 -0.77
CA PHE A 102 4.92 23.24 -1.02
C PHE A 102 4.33 24.26 -2.00
N ILE A 103 4.53 24.03 -3.31
CA ILE A 103 4.07 24.97 -4.30
C ILE A 103 2.55 24.87 -4.36
N PRO A 104 1.88 26.03 -4.43
CA PRO A 104 0.52 26.21 -4.00
C PRO A 104 -0.43 25.77 -5.12
N TYR A 105 -0.50 24.48 -5.41
CA TYR A 105 -1.76 23.98 -5.97
C TYR A 105 -2.90 24.16 -4.93
N GLN A 106 -2.59 24.40 -3.65
CA GLN A 106 -3.59 24.73 -2.63
C GLN A 106 -4.07 26.20 -2.60
N GLU A 107 -3.41 27.17 -3.26
CA GLU A 107 -3.78 28.60 -3.09
C GLU A 107 -4.34 29.31 -4.32
N THR A 108 -4.70 28.62 -5.41
CA THR A 108 -5.86 29.13 -6.16
C THR A 108 -7.06 28.95 -5.25
N ALA A 109 -7.45 30.04 -4.57
CA ALA A 109 -8.55 30.05 -3.61
C ALA A 109 -9.74 29.26 -4.17
N GLY A 110 -9.97 28.06 -3.62
CA GLY A 110 -11.07 27.18 -4.01
C GLY A 110 -10.72 25.93 -4.83
N LEU A 111 -9.48 25.60 -5.21
CA LEU A 111 -9.21 24.35 -5.97
C LEU A 111 -9.82 23.11 -5.28
N GLN A 112 -9.69 23.05 -3.95
CA GLN A 112 -10.23 21.96 -3.14
C GLN A 112 -11.76 21.81 -3.26
N ASP A 113 -12.48 22.88 -3.61
CA ASP A 113 -13.93 22.87 -3.81
C ASP A 113 -14.33 22.20 -5.15
N TYR A 114 -13.37 21.95 -6.04
CA TYR A 114 -13.57 21.30 -7.34
C TYR A 114 -13.03 19.86 -7.39
N LEU A 115 -12.35 19.39 -6.33
CA LEU A 115 -11.81 18.01 -6.27
C LEU A 115 -12.80 17.08 -5.58
N CYS A 116 -13.17 15.97 -6.21
CA CYS A 116 -14.09 15.03 -5.59
C CYS A 116 -13.41 14.28 -4.44
N ARG A 117 -14.02 14.33 -3.25
CA ARG A 117 -13.60 13.50 -2.12
C ARG A 117 -14.45 12.23 -2.08
N TYR A 118 -13.90 11.13 -2.56
CA TYR A 118 -14.61 9.86 -2.80
C TYR A 118 -15.30 9.26 -1.57
N ASN A 119 -14.79 9.53 -0.37
CA ASN A 119 -15.40 9.09 0.89
C ASN A 119 -16.59 9.97 1.30
N GLN A 120 -16.69 11.20 0.78
CA GLN A 120 -17.73 12.19 1.11
C GLN A 120 -18.77 12.35 0.00
N ALA A 121 -18.37 12.22 -1.26
CA ALA A 121 -19.27 12.31 -2.40
C ALA A 121 -19.94 10.95 -2.67
N GLU A 122 -21.26 10.99 -2.89
CA GLU A 122 -22.02 9.83 -3.35
C GLU A 122 -21.66 9.49 -4.80
N ASN A 123 -21.51 10.49 -5.66
CA ASN A 123 -21.16 10.34 -7.08
C ASN A 123 -20.22 11.46 -7.52
N CYS A 124 -19.01 11.09 -7.98
CA CYS A 124 -17.99 12.05 -8.38
C CYS A 124 -18.25 12.66 -9.77
N VAL A 125 -18.81 11.89 -10.70
CA VAL A 125 -19.23 12.43 -12.02
C VAL A 125 -20.25 13.55 -11.84
N GLU A 126 -21.25 13.35 -11.00
CA GLU A 126 -22.24 14.37 -10.71
C GLU A 126 -21.67 15.55 -9.94
N PHE A 127 -20.73 15.30 -9.02
CA PHE A 127 -20.00 16.35 -8.35
C PHE A 127 -19.30 17.26 -9.37
N TYR A 128 -18.54 16.69 -10.32
CA TYR A 128 -17.84 17.45 -11.36
C TYR A 128 -18.79 18.24 -12.27
N LEU A 129 -19.94 17.67 -12.60
CA LEU A 129 -20.92 18.29 -13.50
C LEU A 129 -21.80 19.36 -12.84
N LYS A 130 -21.77 19.49 -11.50
CA LYS A 130 -22.48 20.58 -10.79
C LYS A 130 -21.78 21.92 -10.94
N HIS A 131 -20.48 21.93 -11.26
CA HIS A 131 -19.73 23.15 -11.43
C HIS A 131 -19.92 23.74 -12.83
N ASP A 132 -19.91 25.08 -12.91
CA ASP A 132 -19.95 25.80 -14.17
C ASP A 132 -18.76 25.43 -15.07
N SER A 133 -19.04 25.13 -16.34
CA SER A 133 -18.04 24.59 -17.27
C SER A 133 -16.92 25.59 -17.58
N ASP A 134 -17.19 26.90 -17.58
CA ASP A 134 -16.18 27.92 -17.86
C ASP A 134 -15.30 28.17 -16.64
N VAL A 135 -15.88 28.11 -15.44
CA VAL A 135 -15.11 28.11 -14.19
C VAL A 135 -14.18 26.90 -14.12
N VAL A 136 -14.69 25.70 -14.45
CA VAL A 136 -13.87 24.48 -14.48
C VAL A 136 -12.70 24.62 -15.46
N LYS A 137 -12.92 25.17 -16.66
CA LYS A 137 -11.83 25.44 -17.63
C LYS A 137 -10.78 26.40 -17.05
N GLN A 138 -11.18 27.43 -16.31
CA GLN A 138 -10.24 28.36 -15.66
C GLN A 138 -9.42 27.66 -14.56
N VAL A 139 -10.07 26.83 -13.74
CA VAL A 139 -9.40 26.03 -12.71
C VAL A 139 -8.35 25.12 -13.34
N ILE A 140 -8.72 24.38 -14.39
CA ILE A 140 -7.81 23.54 -15.16
C ILE A 140 -6.64 24.34 -15.75
N ALA A 141 -6.92 25.49 -16.38
CA ALA A 141 -5.89 26.33 -16.99
C ALA A 141 -4.89 26.84 -15.95
N SER A 142 -5.34 27.15 -14.73
CA SER A 142 -4.47 27.55 -13.63
C SER A 142 -3.50 26.44 -13.17
N GLN A 143 -3.74 25.19 -13.57
CA GLN A 143 -2.95 24.02 -13.20
C GLN A 143 -2.16 23.45 -14.40
N GLU A 144 -1.94 24.24 -15.45
CA GLU A 144 -1.28 23.77 -16.69
C GLU A 144 0.09 23.13 -16.44
N VAL A 145 0.90 23.66 -15.52
CA VAL A 145 2.23 23.13 -15.22
C VAL A 145 2.13 21.75 -14.56
N LEU A 146 1.17 21.57 -13.65
CA LEU A 146 0.93 20.29 -12.99
C LEU A 146 0.47 19.23 -14.00
N LEU A 147 -0.47 19.59 -14.87
CA LEU A 147 -0.96 18.69 -15.93
C LEU A 147 0.12 18.37 -16.96
N ALA A 148 1.00 19.31 -17.30
CA ALA A 148 2.15 19.06 -18.16
C ALA A 148 3.14 18.05 -17.53
N ARG A 149 3.38 18.16 -16.22
CA ARG A 149 4.20 17.17 -15.48
C ARG A 149 3.54 15.80 -15.42
N PHE A 150 2.22 15.76 -15.22
CA PHE A 150 1.46 14.51 -15.25
C PHE A 150 1.50 13.86 -16.64
N ALA A 151 1.40 14.65 -17.71
CA ALA A 151 1.57 14.16 -19.08
C ALA A 151 2.99 13.62 -19.32
N ALA A 152 4.04 14.31 -18.85
CA ALA A 152 5.41 13.84 -18.93
C ALA A 152 5.63 12.53 -18.14
N LEU A 153 5.01 12.42 -16.96
CA LEU A 153 4.99 11.19 -16.16
C LEU A 153 4.38 10.02 -16.96
N LYS A 154 3.19 10.22 -17.55
CA LYS A 154 2.52 9.22 -18.40
C LYS A 154 3.33 8.83 -19.64
N ALA A 155 4.10 9.77 -20.19
CA ALA A 155 4.92 9.55 -21.37
C ALA A 155 6.26 8.85 -21.10
N SER A 156 6.64 8.66 -19.82
CA SER A 156 7.90 7.98 -19.48
C SER A 156 7.90 6.52 -19.96
N ASN A 157 9.04 6.02 -20.44
CA ASN A 157 9.12 4.65 -20.98
C ASN A 157 9.02 3.56 -19.90
N GLN A 158 9.21 3.93 -18.63
CA GLN A 158 9.19 3.00 -17.50
C GLN A 158 8.84 3.70 -16.20
N PHE A 159 8.26 2.93 -15.28
CA PHE A 159 8.11 3.30 -13.89
C PHE A 159 8.85 2.27 -13.04
N ALA A 160 10.00 2.64 -12.48
CA ALA A 160 10.80 1.77 -11.62
C ALA A 160 11.03 2.47 -10.27
N GLU A 161 10.25 2.08 -9.27
CA GLU A 161 10.34 2.67 -7.94
C GLU A 161 11.68 2.34 -7.27
N ILE A 162 12.36 3.36 -6.75
CA ILE A 162 13.63 3.24 -6.03
C ILE A 162 13.37 3.54 -4.56
N SER A 163 13.04 2.51 -3.78
CA SER A 163 12.83 2.65 -2.33
C SER A 163 14.17 2.87 -1.63
N VAL A 164 14.29 4.00 -0.92
CA VAL A 164 15.37 4.21 0.04
C VAL A 164 14.87 3.75 1.41
N PRO A 165 15.56 2.83 2.11
CA PRO A 165 15.11 2.25 3.38
C PRO A 165 15.28 3.25 4.55
N MET A 166 14.50 4.33 4.55
CA MET A 166 14.54 5.39 5.57
C MET A 166 13.15 5.96 5.86
N SER A 167 12.89 6.31 7.13
CA SER A 167 11.73 7.11 7.51
C SER A 167 11.85 8.58 7.10
N GLY A 168 10.72 9.28 6.92
CA GLY A 168 10.72 10.71 6.60
C GLY A 168 11.27 11.03 5.20
N ILE A 169 11.07 10.14 4.24
CA ILE A 169 11.28 10.45 2.82
C ILE A 169 10.18 11.39 2.37
N ASP A 170 10.53 12.37 1.54
CA ASP A 170 9.58 13.31 0.98
C ASP A 170 8.65 12.61 -0.04
N PHE A 171 7.36 12.57 0.29
CA PHE A 171 6.28 12.04 -0.55
C PHE A 171 5.42 13.14 -1.19
N SER A 172 5.85 14.41 -1.20
CA SER A 172 5.07 15.54 -1.76
C SER A 172 4.63 15.34 -3.21
N GLY A 173 5.42 14.60 -3.99
CA GLY A 173 5.09 14.22 -5.36
C GLY A 173 3.76 13.45 -5.51
N ILE A 174 3.42 12.63 -4.51
CA ILE A 174 2.18 11.86 -4.47
C ILE A 174 0.97 12.79 -4.42
N SER A 175 0.99 13.81 -3.54
CA SER A 175 -0.15 14.72 -3.42
C SER A 175 -0.41 15.50 -4.70
N ALA A 176 0.66 15.91 -5.41
CA ALA A 176 0.55 16.55 -6.72
C ALA A 176 -0.02 15.60 -7.79
N TYR A 177 0.40 14.34 -7.80
CA TYR A 177 -0.16 13.31 -8.67
C TYR A 177 -1.66 13.09 -8.43
N LEU A 178 -2.09 13.00 -7.16
CA LEU A 178 -3.51 12.86 -6.80
C LEU A 178 -4.34 14.05 -7.31
N VAL A 179 -3.84 15.29 -7.16
CA VAL A 179 -4.55 16.45 -7.71
C VAL A 179 -4.61 16.42 -9.24
N ALA A 180 -3.50 16.07 -9.91
CA ALA A 180 -3.44 16.03 -11.37
C ALA A 180 -4.44 15.03 -11.97
N ILE A 181 -4.57 13.85 -11.37
CA ILE A 181 -5.49 12.83 -11.89
C ILE A 181 -6.97 13.21 -11.65
N GLU A 182 -7.30 13.84 -10.52
CA GLU A 182 -8.66 14.34 -10.28
C GLU A 182 -9.06 15.43 -11.29
N LEU A 183 -8.13 16.32 -11.65
CA LEU A 183 -8.35 17.31 -12.71
C LEU A 183 -8.62 16.64 -14.07
N GLU A 184 -7.95 15.53 -14.36
CA GLU A 184 -8.16 14.76 -15.59
C GLU A 184 -9.52 14.05 -15.61
N TYR A 185 -9.98 13.52 -14.48
CA TYR A 185 -11.35 12.97 -14.34
C TYR A 185 -12.40 14.06 -14.54
N MET A 186 -12.21 15.23 -13.93
CA MET A 186 -13.09 16.39 -14.10
C MET A 186 -13.14 16.83 -15.58
N GLN A 187 -11.98 16.91 -16.25
CA GLN A 187 -11.89 17.20 -17.70
C GLN A 187 -12.65 16.18 -18.54
N ALA A 188 -12.52 14.90 -18.24
CA ALA A 188 -13.19 13.85 -18.98
C ALA A 188 -14.72 13.92 -18.79
N ALA A 189 -15.20 14.08 -17.55
CA ALA A 189 -16.62 14.21 -17.27
C ALA A 189 -17.26 15.40 -18.00
N GLN A 190 -16.61 16.57 -17.95
CA GLN A 190 -17.05 17.77 -18.67
C GLN A 190 -16.98 17.59 -20.19
N GLY A 191 -15.95 16.94 -20.71
CA GLY A 191 -15.79 16.65 -22.13
C GLY A 191 -16.91 15.75 -22.67
N ILE A 192 -17.30 14.71 -21.94
CA ILE A 192 -18.44 13.85 -22.27
C ILE A 192 -19.74 14.65 -22.28
N ALA A 193 -19.99 15.45 -21.24
CA ALA A 193 -21.20 16.28 -21.16
C ALA A 193 -21.31 17.31 -22.30
N ALA A 194 -20.16 17.80 -22.79
CA ALA A 194 -20.08 18.72 -23.92
C ALA A 194 -20.12 18.02 -25.31
N GLY A 195 -20.27 16.69 -25.36
CA GLY A 195 -20.30 15.92 -26.61
C GLY A 195 -18.93 15.61 -27.21
N ASN A 196 -17.83 15.93 -26.53
CA ASN A 196 -16.47 15.55 -26.92
C ASN A 196 -16.09 14.18 -26.32
N GLU A 197 -16.94 13.17 -26.58
CA GLU A 197 -16.85 11.86 -25.95
C GLU A 197 -15.53 11.15 -26.29
N ASN A 198 -15.15 11.06 -27.56
CA ASN A 198 -13.95 10.32 -28.00
C ASN A 198 -12.68 10.73 -27.23
N ALA A 199 -12.39 12.03 -27.15
CA ALA A 199 -11.20 12.53 -26.49
C ALA A 199 -11.26 12.34 -24.96
N ALA A 200 -12.45 12.52 -24.37
CA ALA A 200 -12.66 12.32 -22.95
C ALA A 200 -12.55 10.85 -22.54
N ILE A 201 -13.10 9.93 -23.33
CA ILE A 201 -12.98 8.49 -23.13
C ILE A 201 -11.52 8.06 -23.27
N GLN A 202 -10.80 8.56 -24.29
CA GLN A 202 -9.37 8.25 -24.45
C GLN A 202 -8.56 8.70 -23.23
N ARG A 203 -8.85 9.89 -22.68
CA ARG A 203 -8.20 10.40 -21.46
C ARG A 203 -8.38 9.44 -20.27
N LEU A 204 -9.60 8.96 -20.03
CA LEU A 204 -9.88 8.00 -18.95
C LEU A 204 -9.16 6.68 -19.18
N VAL A 205 -9.16 6.18 -20.40
CA VAL A 205 -8.46 4.94 -20.77
C VAL A 205 -6.96 5.07 -20.54
N ASP A 206 -6.36 6.17 -20.99
CA ASP A 206 -4.92 6.41 -20.81
C ASP A 206 -4.54 6.51 -19.34
N ASN A 207 -5.35 7.19 -18.52
CA ASN A 207 -5.13 7.29 -17.08
C ASN A 207 -5.20 5.92 -16.40
N ALA A 208 -6.26 5.15 -16.66
CA ALA A 208 -6.47 3.86 -16.05
C ALA A 208 -5.40 2.83 -16.47
N LEU A 209 -4.98 2.82 -17.75
CA LEU A 209 -3.88 1.96 -18.21
C LEU A 209 -2.55 2.36 -17.56
N TYR A 210 -2.29 3.66 -17.43
CA TYR A 210 -1.10 4.15 -16.76
C TYR A 210 -1.08 3.78 -15.27
N ASN A 211 -2.20 3.94 -14.57
CA ASN A 211 -2.33 3.56 -13.16
C ASN A 211 -2.13 2.06 -12.96
N ARG A 212 -2.67 1.20 -13.84
CA ARG A 212 -2.38 -0.24 -13.82
C ARG A 212 -0.90 -0.55 -14.05
N ALA A 213 -0.25 0.17 -14.97
CA ALA A 213 1.19 0.03 -15.20
C ALA A 213 2.01 0.47 -13.98
N MET A 214 1.65 1.56 -13.31
CA MET A 214 2.24 1.97 -12.04
C MET A 214 2.00 0.93 -10.95
N LEU A 215 0.78 0.39 -10.83
CA LEU A 215 0.42 -0.61 -9.83
C LEU A 215 1.32 -1.84 -9.96
N LYS A 216 1.45 -2.35 -11.18
CA LYS A 216 2.30 -3.50 -11.53
C LYS A 216 3.76 -3.28 -11.13
N ASN A 217 4.29 -2.08 -11.35
CA ASN A 217 5.71 -1.78 -11.15
C ASN A 217 6.04 -1.12 -9.79
N SER A 218 5.04 -0.84 -8.96
CA SER A 218 5.23 -0.32 -7.61
C SER A 218 5.80 -1.39 -6.70
N THR A 219 6.90 -1.09 -6.03
CA THR A 219 7.63 -2.01 -5.17
C THR A 219 7.54 -1.64 -3.69
N THR A 220 6.98 -0.49 -3.32
CA THR A 220 6.69 -0.16 -1.92
C THR A 220 5.21 -0.36 -1.59
N GLN A 221 4.91 -0.68 -0.33
CA GLN A 221 3.51 -0.84 0.12
C GLN A 221 2.74 0.48 0.01
N GLY A 222 3.36 1.61 0.37
CA GLY A 222 2.71 2.93 0.36
C GLY A 222 2.29 3.37 -1.03
N THR A 223 3.22 3.39 -1.99
CA THR A 223 2.93 3.74 -3.39
C THR A 223 1.89 2.79 -3.98
N ARG A 224 2.01 1.49 -3.70
CA ARG A 224 1.08 0.49 -4.23
C ARG A 224 -0.34 0.63 -3.68
N ALA A 225 -0.50 0.88 -2.38
CA ALA A 225 -1.82 1.10 -1.78
C ALA A 225 -2.48 2.37 -2.35
N MET A 226 -1.71 3.43 -2.55
CA MET A 226 -2.19 4.65 -3.21
C MET A 226 -2.65 4.37 -4.64
N ILE A 227 -1.83 3.73 -5.46
CA ILE A 227 -2.19 3.43 -6.87
C ILE A 227 -3.37 2.45 -6.93
N LEU A 228 -3.49 1.52 -5.99
CA LEU A 228 -4.66 0.65 -5.88
C LEU A 228 -5.94 1.48 -5.73
N SER A 229 -5.94 2.48 -4.85
CA SER A 229 -7.06 3.41 -4.71
C SER A 229 -7.32 4.20 -6.00
N MET A 230 -6.30 4.55 -6.78
CA MET A 230 -6.52 5.23 -8.07
C MET A 230 -7.18 4.32 -9.11
N VAL A 231 -6.78 3.06 -9.18
CA VAL A 231 -7.45 2.09 -10.06
C VAL A 231 -8.90 1.87 -9.61
N GLU A 232 -9.17 1.85 -8.31
CA GLU A 232 -10.54 1.83 -7.79
C GLU A 232 -11.35 3.07 -8.21
N GLN A 233 -10.73 4.25 -8.17
CA GLN A 233 -11.35 5.48 -8.66
C GLN A 233 -11.61 5.45 -10.17
N ASP A 234 -10.68 4.95 -10.99
CA ASP A 234 -10.86 4.78 -12.44
C ASP A 234 -12.11 3.93 -12.73
N VAL A 235 -12.24 2.81 -12.02
CA VAL A 235 -13.37 1.87 -12.13
C VAL A 235 -14.67 2.53 -11.68
N ARG A 236 -14.63 3.30 -10.59
CA ARG A 236 -15.80 4.04 -10.09
C ARG A 236 -16.26 5.13 -11.05
N ILE A 237 -15.35 5.98 -11.55
CA ILE A 237 -15.67 7.04 -12.50
C ILE A 237 -16.27 6.44 -13.77
N LEU A 238 -15.72 5.34 -14.27
CA LEU A 238 -16.28 4.63 -15.42
C LEU A 238 -17.71 4.13 -15.15
N SER A 239 -17.94 3.51 -14.00
CA SER A 239 -19.26 3.03 -13.57
C SER A 239 -20.30 4.17 -13.49
N GLU A 240 -19.93 5.28 -12.85
CA GLU A 240 -20.77 6.47 -12.70
C GLU A 240 -21.09 7.12 -14.06
N LEU A 241 -20.11 7.18 -14.96
CA LEU A 241 -20.30 7.69 -16.32
C LEU A 241 -21.24 6.81 -17.14
N MET A 242 -21.10 5.48 -17.07
CA MET A 242 -22.00 4.56 -17.77
C MET A 242 -23.42 4.59 -17.20
N ALA A 243 -23.57 4.79 -15.89
CA ALA A 243 -24.88 4.99 -15.28
C ALA A 243 -25.55 6.28 -15.78
N LYS A 244 -24.80 7.38 -15.87
CA LYS A 244 -25.32 8.69 -16.32
C LYS A 244 -25.54 8.77 -17.84
N TYR A 245 -24.66 8.15 -18.61
CA TYR A 245 -24.68 8.12 -20.08
C TYR A 245 -24.62 6.67 -20.61
N PRO A 246 -25.72 5.89 -20.53
CA PRO A 246 -25.72 4.47 -20.90
C PRO A 246 -25.32 4.17 -22.35
N ALA A 247 -25.45 5.14 -23.26
CA ALA A 247 -25.00 5.02 -24.64
C ALA A 247 -23.48 4.78 -24.74
N LEU A 248 -22.69 5.29 -23.79
CA LEU A 248 -21.24 5.10 -23.76
C LEU A 248 -20.87 3.62 -23.67
N ALA A 249 -21.61 2.83 -22.88
CA ALA A 249 -21.38 1.39 -22.73
C ALA A 249 -21.49 0.64 -24.07
N LYS A 250 -22.39 1.08 -24.95
CA LYS A 250 -22.59 0.49 -26.27
C LYS A 250 -21.51 0.93 -27.27
N LEU A 251 -21.19 2.23 -27.28
CA LEU A 251 -20.27 2.82 -28.25
C LEU A 251 -18.80 2.51 -27.95
N TYR A 252 -18.41 2.48 -26.68
CA TYR A 252 -17.01 2.42 -26.23
C TYR A 252 -16.66 1.10 -25.52
N LYS A 253 -17.45 0.03 -25.70
CA LYS A 253 -17.20 -1.27 -25.07
C LYS A 253 -15.77 -1.76 -25.27
N GLN A 254 -15.25 -1.64 -26.49
CA GLN A 254 -13.90 -2.12 -26.80
C GLN A 254 -12.82 -1.36 -26.04
N GLN A 255 -13.00 -0.05 -25.85
CA GLN A 255 -12.08 0.82 -25.10
C GLN A 255 -12.18 0.60 -23.59
N PHE A 256 -13.38 0.34 -23.06
CA PHE A 256 -13.57 0.06 -21.63
C PHE A 256 -13.14 -1.34 -21.22
N SER A 257 -13.16 -2.30 -22.14
CA SER A 257 -12.87 -3.71 -21.82
C SER A 257 -11.48 -3.92 -21.19
N PRO A 258 -10.38 -3.38 -21.75
CA PRO A 258 -9.06 -3.51 -21.15
C PRO A 258 -8.98 -2.99 -19.71
N LEU A 259 -9.73 -1.94 -19.37
CA LEU A 259 -9.71 -1.34 -18.04
C LEU A 259 -10.32 -2.28 -16.99
N LEU A 260 -11.36 -3.01 -17.39
CA LEU A 260 -12.16 -3.89 -16.53
C LEU A 260 -11.72 -5.36 -16.60
N ASN A 261 -10.68 -5.67 -17.39
CA ASN A 261 -10.08 -7.00 -17.38
C ASN A 261 -9.61 -7.32 -15.95
N PRO A 262 -9.77 -8.58 -15.48
CA PRO A 262 -9.28 -9.00 -14.18
C PRO A 262 -7.84 -8.56 -13.95
N ILE A 263 -7.53 -8.15 -12.73
CA ILE A 263 -6.16 -7.84 -12.33
C ILE A 263 -5.35 -9.13 -12.44
N PHE A 264 -4.34 -9.17 -13.31
CA PHE A 264 -3.50 -10.36 -13.49
C PHE A 264 -2.67 -10.61 -12.22
N THR A 265 -2.20 -11.85 -12.03
CA THR A 265 -1.31 -12.19 -10.90
C THR A 265 -0.07 -11.30 -10.81
N SER A 266 0.45 -10.85 -11.94
CA SER A 266 1.56 -9.89 -12.00
C SER A 266 1.19 -8.49 -11.53
N GLU A 267 -0.09 -8.12 -11.54
CA GLU A 267 -0.60 -6.82 -11.13
C GLU A 267 -1.10 -6.81 -9.67
N TYR A 268 -1.57 -7.92 -9.10
CA TYR A 268 -2.00 -7.98 -7.68
C TYR A 268 -0.95 -8.56 -6.72
N THR A 269 0.11 -9.22 -7.20
CA THR A 269 1.14 -9.79 -6.32
C THR A 269 1.76 -8.75 -5.38
N LEU A 270 1.71 -9.04 -4.07
CA LEU A 270 2.31 -8.20 -3.04
C LEU A 270 3.76 -8.58 -2.72
N GLU A 271 4.36 -9.45 -3.54
CA GLU A 271 5.68 -10.02 -3.27
C GLU A 271 6.76 -8.94 -3.22
N ALA A 272 6.86 -8.09 -4.25
CA ALA A 272 7.84 -7.00 -4.26
C ALA A 272 7.63 -5.99 -3.11
N PRO A 273 6.40 -5.48 -2.87
CA PRO A 273 6.07 -4.68 -1.67
C PRO A 273 6.50 -5.30 -0.36
N PHE A 274 6.24 -6.59 -0.14
CA PHE A 274 6.58 -7.26 1.11
C PHE A 274 8.08 -7.57 1.22
N ILE A 275 8.77 -7.81 0.11
CA ILE A 275 10.24 -7.92 0.10
C ILE A 275 10.85 -6.57 0.48
N ASN A 276 10.33 -5.46 -0.04
CA ASN A 276 10.80 -4.12 0.32
C ASN A 276 10.45 -3.77 1.76
N ASP A 277 9.20 -3.97 2.24
CA ASP A 277 8.83 -3.75 3.66
C ASP A 277 9.74 -4.55 4.61
N ARG A 278 10.05 -5.80 4.27
CA ARG A 278 11.00 -6.62 5.04
C ARG A 278 12.41 -6.02 5.04
N THR A 279 12.89 -5.58 3.89
CA THR A 279 14.22 -4.98 3.72
C THR A 279 14.33 -3.68 4.51
N ASP A 280 13.36 -2.79 4.34
CA ASP A 280 13.23 -1.51 5.02
C ASP A 280 13.12 -1.72 6.53
N SER A 281 12.28 -2.65 6.98
CA SER A 281 12.13 -3.00 8.40
C SER A 281 13.44 -3.47 9.01
N VAL A 282 14.17 -4.38 8.36
CA VAL A 282 15.46 -4.90 8.87
C VAL A 282 16.51 -3.78 8.94
N LEU A 283 16.62 -2.95 7.91
CA LEU A 283 17.58 -1.84 7.86
C LEU A 283 17.26 -0.77 8.90
N MET A 284 15.99 -0.35 8.98
CA MET A 284 15.54 0.66 9.95
C MET A 284 15.67 0.16 11.39
N PHE A 285 15.36 -1.11 11.64
CA PHE A 285 15.53 -1.70 12.95
C PHE A 285 17.03 -1.76 13.32
N ASN A 286 17.91 -2.16 12.40
CA ASN A 286 19.36 -2.15 12.62
C ASN A 286 19.92 -0.74 12.92
N LEU A 287 19.43 0.30 12.25
CA LEU A 287 19.78 1.70 12.56
C LEU A 287 19.29 2.11 13.96
N THR A 288 18.06 1.72 14.32
CA THR A 288 17.43 2.09 15.60
C THR A 288 18.03 1.32 16.78
N LEU A 289 18.38 0.05 16.60
CA LEU A 289 19.02 -0.77 17.62
C LEU A 289 20.36 -0.17 18.06
N ASP A 290 21.13 0.41 17.15
CA ASP A 290 22.36 1.10 17.52
C ASP A 290 22.11 2.46 18.17
N ALA A 291 21.02 3.16 17.81
CA ALA A 291 20.59 4.35 18.54
C ALA A 291 20.19 4.01 19.99
N THR A 292 19.69 2.80 20.27
CA THR A 292 19.53 2.32 21.67
C THR A 292 20.85 2.06 22.38
N LYS A 293 22.02 2.06 21.71
CA LYS A 293 23.33 2.20 22.40
C LYS A 293 23.49 3.56 23.07
N VAL A 294 22.63 4.55 22.80
CA VAL A 294 22.52 5.76 23.63
C VAL A 294 22.06 5.40 25.06
N LEU A 295 21.26 4.34 25.25
CA LEU A 295 21.02 3.76 26.59
C LEU A 295 22.27 3.12 27.20
N LYS A 296 23.21 2.62 26.37
CA LYS A 296 24.53 2.13 26.83
C LYS A 296 25.53 3.26 27.12
N ARG A 297 25.41 4.44 26.49
CA ARG A 297 26.35 5.56 26.66
C ARG A 297 26.07 6.40 27.92
N HIS A 298 24.90 6.28 28.54
CA HIS A 298 24.52 7.11 29.70
C HIS A 298 24.65 6.47 31.09
N ALA A 299 25.29 5.31 31.27
CA ALA A 299 25.51 4.79 32.61
C ALA A 299 26.80 3.97 32.75
N GLN A 300 27.45 4.13 33.89
CA GLN A 300 28.25 3.08 34.51
C GLN A 300 27.34 1.86 34.70
N LEU A 301 27.31 0.98 33.70
CA LEU A 301 26.32 -0.10 33.64
C LEU A 301 26.53 -1.07 34.82
N SER A 302 25.51 -1.17 35.65
CA SER A 302 25.44 -2.08 36.80
C SER A 302 25.48 -3.54 36.35
N PHE A 303 25.70 -4.48 37.28
CA PHE A 303 25.56 -5.92 37.00
C PHE A 303 24.22 -6.27 36.33
N PHE A 304 23.15 -5.53 36.67
CA PHE A 304 21.81 -5.69 36.08
C PHE A 304 21.74 -5.28 34.61
N ASP A 305 22.59 -4.38 34.14
CA ASP A 305 22.62 -3.97 32.73
C ASP A 305 23.38 -4.98 31.86
N LYS A 306 24.36 -5.69 32.42
CA LYS A 306 24.94 -6.89 31.79
C LYS A 306 23.91 -8.01 31.68
N LEU A 307 23.05 -8.17 32.70
CA LEU A 307 21.92 -9.11 32.65
C LEU A 307 20.83 -8.70 31.63
N LYS A 308 20.62 -7.40 31.37
CA LYS A 308 19.76 -6.95 30.24
C LYS A 308 20.35 -7.35 28.88
N GLY A 309 21.68 -7.35 28.75
CA GLY A 309 22.38 -7.81 27.54
C GLY A 309 22.23 -9.30 27.25
N VAL A 310 21.90 -10.11 28.26
CA VAL A 310 21.55 -11.53 28.07
C VAL A 310 20.21 -11.65 27.34
N ASN A 311 19.25 -10.78 27.63
CA ASN A 311 17.88 -10.89 27.06
C ASN A 311 17.66 -10.16 25.75
N PHE A 312 18.63 -9.37 25.29
CA PHE A 312 18.60 -8.66 24.04
C PHE A 312 19.79 -9.05 23.16
N GLN A 313 19.48 -9.75 22.07
CA GLN A 313 20.45 -10.33 21.15
C GLN A 313 20.22 -9.71 19.76
N PRO A 314 21.02 -8.71 19.34
CA PRO A 314 20.80 -7.97 18.09
C PRO A 314 20.63 -8.84 16.85
N ASN A 315 21.50 -9.82 16.62
CA ASN A 315 21.46 -10.64 15.41
C ASN A 315 20.25 -11.56 15.43
N ALA A 316 19.99 -12.24 16.56
CA ALA A 316 18.78 -13.02 16.75
C ALA A 316 17.51 -12.18 16.56
N THR A 317 17.55 -10.89 16.91
CA THR A 317 16.41 -9.97 16.70
C THR A 317 16.19 -9.65 15.23
N LEU A 318 17.26 -9.37 14.47
CA LEU A 318 17.17 -9.11 13.03
C LEU A 318 16.75 -10.38 12.26
N ASN A 319 17.28 -11.55 12.65
CA ASN A 319 16.87 -12.85 12.11
C ASN A 319 15.37 -13.09 12.37
N PHE A 320 14.90 -12.86 13.59
CA PHE A 320 13.49 -12.99 13.95
C PHE A 320 12.58 -12.03 13.16
N LEU A 321 12.97 -10.76 13.05
CA LEU A 321 12.24 -9.77 12.24
C LEU A 321 12.14 -10.20 10.78
N TYR A 322 13.24 -10.69 10.20
CA TYR A 322 13.27 -11.21 8.85
C TYR A 322 12.31 -12.38 8.66
N GLU A 323 12.32 -13.37 9.57
CA GLU A 323 11.41 -14.52 9.52
C GLU A 323 9.95 -14.09 9.67
N LEU A 324 9.66 -13.21 10.63
CA LEU A 324 8.32 -12.71 10.90
C LEU A 324 7.74 -12.01 9.66
N LYS A 325 8.51 -11.10 9.05
CA LYS A 325 8.11 -10.40 7.82
C LYS A 325 8.02 -11.33 6.61
N THR A 326 8.83 -12.39 6.57
CA THR A 326 8.78 -13.42 5.51
C THR A 326 7.44 -14.18 5.51
N LEU A 327 6.76 -14.30 6.65
CA LEU A 327 5.44 -14.94 6.70
C LEU A 327 4.41 -14.22 5.80
N ARG A 328 4.53 -12.90 5.62
CA ARG A 328 3.64 -12.12 4.73
C ARG A 328 3.75 -12.53 3.27
N LEU A 329 4.92 -13.01 2.83
CA LEU A 329 5.12 -13.45 1.45
C LEU A 329 4.23 -14.65 1.08
N LYS A 330 3.74 -15.40 2.07
CA LYS A 330 2.75 -16.46 1.83
C LYS A 330 1.42 -15.90 1.36
N LEU A 331 1.02 -14.74 1.86
CA LEU A 331 -0.22 -14.05 1.48
C LEU A 331 -0.09 -13.37 0.13
N ALA A 332 1.11 -12.94 -0.26
CA ALA A 332 1.35 -12.14 -1.46
C ALA A 332 0.84 -12.73 -2.79
N LYS A 333 0.75 -14.06 -2.88
CA LYS A 333 0.32 -14.80 -4.08
C LYS A 333 -0.98 -15.57 -3.86
N THR A 334 -1.60 -15.41 -2.70
CA THR A 334 -2.80 -16.16 -2.34
C THR A 334 -3.99 -15.58 -3.10
N ASN A 335 -4.79 -16.45 -3.70
CA ASN A 335 -6.06 -16.02 -4.29
C ASN A 335 -7.12 -15.79 -3.20
N ALA A 336 -8.16 -15.03 -3.54
CA ALA A 336 -9.21 -14.65 -2.62
C ALA A 336 -9.89 -15.86 -1.93
N GLN A 337 -10.02 -17.01 -2.61
CA GLN A 337 -10.68 -18.19 -2.06
C GLN A 337 -9.85 -18.90 -0.98
N GLN A 338 -8.52 -18.80 -1.06
CA GLN A 338 -7.60 -19.48 -0.15
C GLN A 338 -7.15 -18.58 1.01
N ILE A 339 -7.53 -17.30 0.99
CA ILE A 339 -6.96 -16.30 1.89
C ILE A 339 -7.17 -16.63 3.37
N ASP A 340 -8.34 -17.15 3.75
CA ASP A 340 -8.65 -17.52 5.13
C ASP A 340 -7.79 -18.68 5.63
N ALA A 341 -7.57 -19.68 4.76
CA ALA A 341 -6.72 -20.83 5.08
C ALA A 341 -5.25 -20.41 5.25
N VAL A 342 -4.75 -19.55 4.37
CA VAL A 342 -3.36 -19.05 4.44
C VAL A 342 -3.16 -18.12 5.63
N LYS A 343 -4.13 -17.25 5.96
CA LYS A 343 -4.13 -16.46 7.21
C LYS A 343 -4.00 -17.34 8.44
N ALA A 344 -4.84 -18.37 8.54
CA ALA A 344 -4.82 -19.29 9.67
C ALA A 344 -3.45 -19.99 9.79
N GLN A 345 -2.87 -20.42 8.66
CA GLN A 345 -1.53 -21.00 8.62
C GLN A 345 -0.47 -19.99 9.08
N VAL A 346 -0.49 -18.76 8.55
CA VAL A 346 0.44 -17.69 8.92
C VAL A 346 0.37 -17.39 10.41
N GLU A 347 -0.82 -17.35 11.01
CA GLU A 347 -0.98 -17.13 12.45
C GLU A 347 -0.45 -18.30 13.30
N VAL A 348 -0.62 -19.55 12.84
CA VAL A 348 0.00 -20.71 13.50
C VAL A 348 1.53 -20.63 13.45
N GLU A 349 2.09 -20.29 12.29
CA GLU A 349 3.53 -20.16 12.12
C GLU A 349 4.11 -18.99 12.93
N LYS A 350 3.41 -17.84 12.94
CA LYS A 350 3.75 -16.68 13.76
C LYS A 350 3.79 -17.03 15.24
N LYS A 351 2.76 -17.74 15.75
CA LYS A 351 2.76 -18.23 17.14
C LYS A 351 3.94 -19.16 17.43
N SER A 352 4.33 -19.98 16.45
CA SER A 352 5.50 -20.86 16.53
C SER A 352 6.81 -20.06 16.60
N LEU A 353 6.97 -19.01 15.79
CA LEU A 353 8.13 -18.11 15.79
C LEU A 353 8.25 -17.31 17.09
N LEU A 354 7.12 -16.80 17.59
CA LEU A 354 7.05 -16.11 18.89
C LEU A 354 7.37 -17.07 20.05
N GLY A 355 7.16 -18.36 19.84
CA GLY A 355 7.46 -19.41 20.80
C GLY A 355 6.36 -19.62 21.84
N PHE A 356 5.09 -19.29 21.56
CA PHE A 356 3.98 -19.66 22.44
C PHE A 356 3.86 -21.20 22.51
N GLY A 357 4.37 -21.82 23.60
CA GLY A 357 4.40 -23.28 23.81
C GLY A 357 5.55 -23.76 24.71
N TYR A 358 5.75 -25.08 24.83
CA TYR A 358 6.73 -25.72 25.74
C TYR A 358 8.18 -25.83 25.20
N LYS A 359 8.58 -25.07 24.16
CA LYS A 359 9.91 -25.22 23.53
C LYS A 359 10.99 -24.39 24.27
N PRO A 360 12.23 -24.91 24.44
CA PRO A 360 13.30 -24.23 25.18
C PRO A 360 13.76 -22.88 24.58
N TYR A 361 13.54 -22.66 23.28
CA TYR A 361 13.84 -21.40 22.56
C TYR A 361 12.92 -20.22 22.93
N TYR A 362 11.90 -20.44 23.77
CA TYR A 362 10.95 -19.42 24.24
C TYR A 362 11.65 -18.24 24.94
N PHE A 363 12.64 -18.54 25.78
CA PHE A 363 13.33 -17.56 26.62
C PHE A 363 14.45 -16.79 25.91
N LYS A 364 14.86 -17.23 24.73
CA LYS A 364 15.97 -16.60 24.00
C LYS A 364 15.52 -15.28 23.38
N ASN A 365 16.31 -14.23 23.56
CA ASN A 365 16.09 -12.91 22.97
C ASN A 365 14.68 -12.33 23.25
N SER A 366 14.21 -12.48 24.49
CA SER A 366 12.85 -12.05 24.88
C SER A 366 12.61 -10.55 24.66
N ILE A 367 13.61 -9.70 24.94
CA ILE A 367 13.50 -8.25 24.70
C ILE A 367 13.45 -7.98 23.19
N GLY A 368 14.29 -8.63 22.38
CA GLY A 368 14.27 -8.46 20.93
C GLY A 368 12.94 -8.83 20.30
N LYS A 369 12.34 -9.95 20.72
CA LYS A 369 11.00 -10.36 20.29
C LYS A 369 9.94 -9.32 20.69
N ILE A 370 9.95 -8.86 21.95
CA ILE A 370 9.02 -7.81 22.44
C ILE A 370 9.16 -6.55 21.58
N LEU A 371 10.38 -6.08 21.35
CA LEU A 371 10.64 -4.91 20.52
C LEU A 371 10.08 -5.12 19.12
N VAL A 372 10.44 -6.22 18.43
CA VAL A 372 9.93 -6.51 17.08
C VAL A 372 8.40 -6.55 17.04
N THR A 373 7.75 -7.22 18.01
CA THR A 373 6.27 -7.28 18.05
C THR A 373 5.60 -5.96 18.39
N THR A 374 6.28 -5.07 19.10
CA THR A 374 5.75 -3.74 19.46
C THR A 374 5.95 -2.75 18.31
N PHE A 375 7.06 -2.88 17.57
CA PHE A 375 7.36 -2.07 16.39
C PHE A 375 6.64 -2.57 15.13
N ASP A 376 6.22 -3.84 15.06
CA ASP A 376 5.37 -4.36 13.99
C ASP A 376 3.92 -3.90 14.20
N VAL A 377 3.70 -2.59 14.04
CA VAL A 377 2.37 -1.93 14.10
C VAL A 377 1.51 -2.22 12.88
N SER A 378 2.11 -2.70 11.80
CA SER A 378 1.37 -3.14 10.63
C SER A 378 0.62 -4.42 10.99
N GLY A 379 -0.70 -4.33 11.16
CA GLY A 379 -1.57 -5.50 11.19
C GLY A 379 -1.15 -6.40 10.03
N LEU A 380 -0.66 -7.60 10.33
CA LEU A 380 -0.04 -8.49 9.35
C LEU A 380 -0.96 -8.78 8.15
N LEU A 381 -2.26 -8.51 8.31
CA LEU A 381 -3.32 -9.03 7.48
C LEU A 381 -4.31 -8.00 6.92
N ASP A 382 -4.18 -6.71 7.19
CA ASP A 382 -5.36 -5.84 7.05
C ASP A 382 -5.56 -5.30 5.62
N ASP A 383 -4.52 -5.31 4.77
CA ASP A 383 -4.54 -4.59 3.49
C ASP A 383 -4.59 -5.47 2.22
N PHE A 384 -4.38 -6.80 2.28
CA PHE A 384 -4.39 -7.61 1.04
C PHE A 384 -5.81 -7.84 0.50
N GLU A 385 -6.84 -7.75 1.35
CA GLU A 385 -8.23 -7.93 0.91
C GLU A 385 -8.67 -6.82 -0.04
N ALA A 386 -8.09 -5.62 0.09
CA ALA A 386 -8.38 -4.50 -0.81
C ALA A 386 -8.10 -4.84 -2.29
N PHE A 387 -7.10 -5.67 -2.59
CA PHE A 387 -6.81 -6.10 -3.96
C PHE A 387 -7.89 -7.04 -4.51
N HIS A 388 -8.35 -7.98 -3.69
CA HIS A 388 -9.43 -8.90 -4.06
C HIS A 388 -10.79 -8.20 -4.11
N ASP A 389 -11.00 -7.20 -3.24
CA ASP A 389 -12.16 -6.33 -3.25
C ASP A 389 -12.21 -5.51 -4.55
N LEU A 390 -11.09 -4.93 -4.97
CA LEU A 390 -11.01 -4.23 -6.25
C LEU A 390 -11.28 -5.18 -7.42
N GLU A 391 -10.73 -6.40 -7.41
CA GLU A 391 -11.05 -7.40 -8.45
C GLU A 391 -12.55 -7.70 -8.51
N GLY A 392 -13.19 -7.87 -7.35
CA GLY A 392 -14.64 -8.02 -7.25
C GLY A 392 -15.39 -6.80 -7.78
N TYR A 393 -14.92 -5.59 -7.48
CA TYR A 393 -15.54 -4.37 -7.97
C TYR A 393 -15.40 -4.22 -9.50
N MET A 394 -14.23 -4.52 -10.06
CA MET A 394 -14.01 -4.50 -11.51
C MET A 394 -14.91 -5.49 -12.24
N ARG A 395 -15.09 -6.70 -11.70
CA ARG A 395 -16.04 -7.69 -12.23
C ARG A 395 -17.49 -7.17 -12.16
N LEU A 396 -17.85 -6.43 -11.10
CA LEU A 396 -19.18 -5.82 -10.95
C LEU A 396 -19.44 -4.73 -12.00
N VAL A 397 -18.46 -3.85 -12.25
CA VAL A 397 -18.56 -2.81 -13.29
C VAL A 397 -18.49 -3.42 -14.69
N ARG A 398 -17.76 -4.53 -14.87
CA ARG A 398 -17.77 -5.29 -16.11
C ARG A 398 -19.16 -5.88 -16.41
N LEU A 399 -19.81 -6.46 -15.40
CA LEU A 399 -21.18 -6.93 -15.49
C LEU A 399 -22.13 -5.79 -15.88
N GLN A 400 -21.98 -4.59 -15.29
CA GLN A 400 -22.75 -3.40 -15.67
C GLN A 400 -22.56 -3.05 -17.15
N LEU A 401 -21.30 -3.00 -17.63
CA LEU A 401 -20.99 -2.73 -19.05
C LEU A 401 -21.66 -3.74 -19.99
N ASP A 402 -21.55 -5.04 -19.70
CA ASP A 402 -22.14 -6.08 -20.54
C ASP A 402 -23.67 -6.08 -20.47
N PHE A 403 -24.26 -5.76 -19.32
CA PHE A 403 -25.71 -5.60 -19.16
C PHE A 403 -26.27 -4.44 -20.00
N LEU A 404 -25.62 -3.27 -19.90
CA LEU A 404 -25.96 -2.07 -20.69
C LEU A 404 -25.84 -2.30 -22.20
N GLN A 405 -24.95 -3.21 -22.60
CA GLN A 405 -24.78 -3.60 -24.00
C GLN A 405 -25.84 -4.62 -24.47
N ALA A 406 -26.29 -5.52 -23.61
CA ALA A 406 -27.26 -6.58 -23.94
C ALA A 406 -28.72 -6.07 -24.11
N GLY A 407 -29.02 -4.85 -23.67
CA GLY A 407 -30.36 -4.25 -23.83
C GLY A 407 -31.20 -4.18 -22.54
N ASN A 408 -30.57 -4.41 -21.39
CA ASN A 408 -31.14 -4.19 -20.05
C ASN A 408 -32.36 -5.05 -19.66
N THR A 409 -32.50 -6.26 -20.21
CA THR A 409 -33.62 -7.14 -19.84
C THR A 409 -33.30 -7.97 -18.59
N LYS A 410 -34.31 -8.32 -17.80
CA LYS A 410 -34.12 -9.21 -16.62
C LYS A 410 -33.47 -10.55 -16.98
N ILE A 411 -33.83 -11.12 -18.13
CA ILE A 411 -33.29 -12.41 -18.61
C ILE A 411 -31.80 -12.30 -18.90
N ASP A 412 -31.37 -11.19 -19.52
CA ASP A 412 -29.95 -10.94 -19.76
C ASP A 412 -29.18 -10.79 -18.45
N LEU A 413 -29.76 -10.13 -17.45
CA LEU A 413 -29.13 -9.98 -16.15
C LEU A 413 -28.91 -11.32 -15.45
N GLU A 414 -29.94 -12.17 -15.39
CA GLU A 414 -29.83 -13.50 -14.77
C GLU A 414 -28.78 -14.37 -15.47
N ARG A 415 -28.73 -14.33 -16.81
CA ARG A 415 -27.69 -15.02 -17.59
C ARG A 415 -26.29 -14.48 -17.27
N LEU A 416 -26.11 -13.16 -17.29
CA LEU A 416 -24.81 -12.54 -17.06
C LEU A 416 -24.32 -12.73 -15.63
N LEU A 417 -25.19 -12.70 -14.61
CA LEU A 417 -24.80 -12.93 -13.22
C LEU A 417 -24.09 -14.28 -13.03
N ALA A 418 -24.46 -15.31 -13.80
CA ALA A 418 -23.79 -16.61 -13.77
C ALA A 418 -22.34 -16.58 -14.32
N GLU A 419 -22.02 -15.60 -15.17
CA GLU A 419 -20.69 -15.43 -15.79
C GLU A 419 -19.74 -14.60 -14.90
N TYR A 420 -20.25 -13.88 -13.90
CA TYR A 420 -19.50 -12.96 -13.03
C TYR A 420 -19.53 -13.41 -11.56
N PRO A 421 -18.66 -14.35 -11.16
CA PRO A 421 -18.61 -14.84 -9.79
C PRO A 421 -17.86 -13.88 -8.85
N ASP A 422 -18.30 -13.85 -7.60
CA ASP A 422 -17.62 -13.28 -6.45
C ASP A 422 -16.23 -13.94 -6.27
N PRO A 423 -15.13 -13.16 -6.22
CA PRO A 423 -13.78 -13.69 -6.11
C PRO A 423 -13.56 -14.54 -4.84
N TYR A 424 -14.27 -14.27 -3.74
CA TYR A 424 -14.11 -15.01 -2.50
C TYR A 424 -14.88 -16.32 -2.45
N THR A 425 -16.08 -16.35 -3.02
CA THR A 425 -17.02 -17.47 -2.85
C THR A 425 -17.26 -18.29 -4.11
N ASN A 426 -16.83 -17.78 -5.27
CA ASN A 426 -17.12 -18.31 -6.60
C ASN A 426 -18.62 -18.45 -6.91
N LYS A 427 -19.48 -17.80 -6.12
CA LYS A 427 -20.92 -17.73 -6.37
C LYS A 427 -21.22 -16.51 -7.25
N PRO A 428 -22.30 -16.52 -8.04
CA PRO A 428 -22.76 -15.33 -8.75
C PRO A 428 -22.84 -14.10 -7.84
N MET A 429 -22.52 -12.93 -8.38
CA MET A 429 -22.81 -11.65 -7.74
C MET A 429 -24.32 -11.47 -7.50
N ARG A 430 -24.70 -10.43 -6.75
CA ARG A 430 -26.10 -10.24 -6.35
C ARG A 430 -26.68 -8.96 -6.95
N ILE A 431 -27.99 -8.97 -7.13
CA ILE A 431 -28.79 -7.76 -7.37
C ILE A 431 -29.56 -7.44 -6.09
N ASP A 432 -29.57 -6.18 -5.69
CA ASP A 432 -30.59 -5.66 -4.79
C ASP A 432 -31.80 -5.24 -5.63
N SER A 433 -32.85 -6.07 -5.62
CA SER A 433 -34.05 -5.82 -6.43
C SER A 433 -34.85 -4.60 -5.98
N ASN A 434 -34.67 -4.12 -4.74
CA ASN A 434 -35.39 -2.95 -4.24
C ASN A 434 -34.74 -1.66 -4.77
N GLU A 435 -33.42 -1.62 -4.79
CA GLU A 435 -32.63 -0.47 -5.24
C GLU A 435 -32.29 -0.53 -6.73
N GLY A 436 -32.43 -1.70 -7.37
CA GLY A 436 -32.06 -1.90 -8.77
C GLY A 436 -30.55 -1.80 -8.99
N VAL A 437 -29.75 -2.20 -7.99
CA VAL A 437 -28.28 -2.10 -8.04
C VAL A 437 -27.62 -3.46 -7.99
N LEU A 438 -26.52 -3.60 -8.71
CA LEU A 438 -25.60 -4.73 -8.58
C LEU A 438 -24.78 -4.56 -7.31
N VAL A 439 -24.62 -5.62 -6.53
CA VAL A 439 -23.96 -5.58 -5.22
C VAL A 439 -22.86 -6.64 -5.11
N PHE A 440 -21.70 -6.21 -4.64
CA PHE A 440 -20.61 -7.06 -4.17
C PHE A 440 -20.19 -6.60 -2.77
N LYS A 441 -20.03 -7.55 -1.83
CA LYS A 441 -19.57 -7.26 -0.48
C LYS A 441 -18.10 -7.69 -0.35
N GLY A 442 -17.22 -6.70 -0.32
CA GLY A 442 -15.81 -6.89 -0.01
C GLY A 442 -15.55 -7.27 1.44
N ARG A 443 -14.30 -7.60 1.74
CA ARG A 443 -13.85 -8.03 3.08
C ARG A 443 -12.94 -7.04 3.78
N SER A 444 -12.27 -6.15 3.05
CA SER A 444 -11.36 -5.16 3.63
C SER A 444 -12.05 -4.31 4.70
N HIS A 445 -11.27 -3.90 5.71
CA HIS A 445 -11.74 -3.11 6.84
C HIS A 445 -12.04 -1.64 6.51
N SER A 446 -12.19 -1.30 5.23
CA SER A 446 -12.57 0.05 4.81
C SER A 446 -14.00 0.38 5.27
N GLN A 447 -14.29 1.66 5.50
CA GLN A 447 -15.61 2.13 5.97
C GLN A 447 -16.76 1.81 4.99
N LYS A 448 -16.44 1.44 3.74
CA LYS A 448 -17.40 1.04 2.70
C LYS A 448 -16.93 -0.27 2.04
N ASN A 449 -17.25 -1.40 2.65
CA ASN A 449 -16.96 -2.73 2.08
C ASN A 449 -18.13 -3.30 1.25
N VAL A 450 -19.08 -2.46 0.86
CA VAL A 450 -20.17 -2.83 -0.05
C VAL A 450 -20.05 -1.98 -1.30
N TYR A 451 -19.74 -2.64 -2.41
CA TYR A 451 -19.67 -2.05 -3.73
C TYR A 451 -21.03 -2.15 -4.39
N GLN A 452 -21.57 -1.02 -4.80
CA GLN A 452 -22.85 -0.91 -5.50
C GLN A 452 -22.63 -0.27 -6.85
N VAL A 453 -23.29 -0.81 -7.87
CA VAL A 453 -23.24 -0.29 -9.24
C VAL A 453 -24.67 -0.19 -9.76
N ALA A 454 -25.07 1.02 -10.15
CA ALA A 454 -26.37 1.27 -10.72
C ALA A 454 -26.49 0.62 -12.09
N VAL A 455 -27.55 -0.16 -12.30
CA VAL A 455 -27.99 -0.55 -13.63
C VAL A 455 -29.23 0.29 -13.95
N ALA A 456 -29.33 0.80 -15.18
CA ALA A 456 -30.51 1.55 -15.62
C ALA A 456 -31.81 0.75 -15.32
N PRO A 457 -32.98 1.41 -15.19
CA PRO A 457 -34.22 0.70 -14.86
C PRO A 457 -34.39 -0.51 -15.77
N ILE A 458 -34.59 -1.69 -15.16
CA ILE A 458 -34.84 -2.94 -15.89
C ILE A 458 -36.16 -2.75 -16.63
N ILE A 459 -36.11 -2.82 -17.96
CA ILE A 459 -37.27 -2.60 -18.86
C ILE A 459 -38.09 -3.89 -19.00
#